data_AF-A0A1H4F823-F1
#
_entry.id   AF-A0A1H4F823-F1
#
_cell.length_a   1.000
_cell.length_b   1.000
_cell.length_c   1.000
_cell.angle_alpha   90.00
_cell.angle_beta   90.00
_cell.angle_gamma   90.00
#
_symmetry.space_group_name_H-M   'P 1'
#
loop_
_entity.id
_entity.type
_entity.pdbx_description
1 polymer ?
#
loop_
_entity_poly.entity_id
_entity_poly.type
_entity_poly.pdbx_seq_one_letter_code
_entity_poly.pdbx_strand_id
1 'polypeptide(L)'
;MKIQFGRKFWIVATAAIVVFTVFMVGRNALHAVKIKRQINVLTRERAYYSEKIEQDSALLERLRYDDFLEEYARENYHMQRRDEHVYIIRE
;
A
#
# COMPACT_ATOMS: atom_id res chain seq x y z
N MET A 1 53.32 32.55 -11.15
CA MET A 1 52.08 33.22 -11.59
C MET A 1 51.22 33.56 -10.38
N LYS A 2 51.04 34.84 -10.03
CA LYS A 2 50.08 35.25 -9.00
C LYS A 2 48.73 35.43 -9.70
N ILE A 3 47.86 34.41 -9.62
CA ILE A 3 46.51 34.53 -10.15
C ILE A 3 45.75 35.49 -9.22
N GLN A 4 45.62 36.75 -9.63
CA GLN A 4 44.82 37.71 -8.89
C GLN A 4 43.35 37.45 -9.20
N PHE A 5 42.69 36.76 -8.27
CA PHE A 5 41.26 36.51 -8.35
C PHE A 5 40.49 37.79 -7.96
N GLY A 6 40.06 38.54 -8.98
CA GLY A 6 39.20 39.70 -8.80
C GLY A 6 37.78 39.31 -8.36
N ARG A 7 37.02 40.27 -7.83
CA ARG A 7 35.65 40.09 -7.33
C ARG A 7 34.70 39.38 -8.33
N LYS A 8 34.91 39.58 -9.64
CA LYS A 8 34.16 38.92 -10.71
C LYS A 8 34.39 37.40 -10.77
N PHE A 9 35.61 36.93 -10.51
CA PHE A 9 35.91 35.49 -10.48
C PHE A 9 35.14 34.79 -9.36
N TRP A 10 35.13 35.37 -8.16
CA TRP A 10 34.39 34.82 -7.03
C TRP A 10 32.89 34.75 -7.28
N ILE A 11 32.31 35.78 -7.92
CA ILE A 11 30.89 35.76 -8.32
C ILE A 11 30.61 34.61 -9.29
N VAL A 12 31.45 34.41 -10.30
CA VAL A 12 31.30 33.32 -11.28
C VAL A 12 31.49 31.94 -10.63
N ALA A 13 32.49 31.81 -9.75
CA ALA A 13 32.74 30.57 -9.02
C ALA A 13 31.55 30.19 -8.12
N THR A 14 31.00 31.15 -7.37
CA THR A 14 29.81 30.93 -6.55
C THR A 14 28.59 30.59 -7.40
N ALA A 15 28.38 31.30 -8.52
CA ALA A 15 27.27 30.99 -9.43
C ALA A 15 27.38 29.56 -10.01
N ALA A 16 28.58 29.13 -10.39
CA ALA A 16 28.81 27.77 -10.87
C ALA A 16 28.50 26.71 -9.80
N ILE A 17 28.92 26.94 -8.55
CA ILE A 17 28.61 26.05 -7.43
C ILE A 17 27.10 25.98 -7.19
N VAL A 18 26.40 27.11 -7.20
CA VAL A 18 24.94 27.17 -7.01
C VAL A 18 24.21 26.42 -8.12
N VAL A 19 24.58 26.63 -9.39
CA VAL A 19 23.97 25.91 -10.51
C VAL A 19 24.21 24.40 -10.39
N PHE A 20 25.43 23.99 -10.03
CA PHE A 20 25.76 22.58 -9.83
C PHE A 20 24.95 21.95 -8.68
N THR A 21 24.84 22.64 -7.54
CA THR A 21 24.06 22.16 -6.40
C THR A 21 22.58 22.09 -6.71
N VAL A 22 22.00 23.09 -7.38
CA VAL A 22 20.59 23.08 -7.80
C VAL A 22 20.31 21.92 -8.76
N PHE A 23 21.21 21.66 -9.72
CA PHE A 23 21.07 20.53 -10.63
C PHE A 23 21.09 19.19 -9.88
N MET A 24 22.02 19.03 -8.93
CA MET A 24 22.18 17.81 -8.13
C MET A 24 20.99 17.58 -7.18
N VAL A 25 20.49 18.64 -6.52
CA VAL A 25 19.33 18.59 -5.63
C VAL A 25 18.04 18.37 -6.41
N GLY A 26 17.86 19.02 -7.57
CA GLY A 26 16.68 18.88 -8.41
C GLY A 26 16.47 17.44 -8.89
N ARG A 27 17.56 16.74 -9.24
CA ARG A 27 17.51 15.32 -9.60
C ARG A 27 17.07 14.46 -8.41
N ASN A 28 17.59 14.72 -7.21
CA ASN A 28 17.19 14.01 -5.99
C ASN A 28 15.75 14.31 -5.56
N ALA A 29 15.25 15.52 -5.77
CA ALA A 29 13.90 15.92 -5.38
C ALA A 29 12.82 15.10 -6.13
N LEU A 30 13.01 14.85 -7.43
CA LEU A 30 12.10 14.02 -8.22
C LEU A 30 12.05 12.58 -7.69
N HIS A 31 13.19 12.01 -7.30
CA HIS A 31 13.24 10.69 -6.67
C HIS A 31 12.53 10.68 -5.31
N ALA A 32 12.71 11.70 -4.49
CA ALA A 32 12.05 11.82 -3.19
C ALA A 32 10.51 11.86 -3.32
N VAL A 33 9.98 12.58 -4.33
CA VAL A 33 8.53 12.62 -4.60
C VAL A 33 8.00 11.26 -5.05
N LYS A 34 8.73 10.55 -5.92
CA LYS A 34 8.35 9.19 -6.34
C LYS A 34 8.33 8.21 -5.16
N ILE A 35 9.33 8.28 -4.29
CA ILE A 35 9.41 7.43 -3.09
C ILE A 35 8.23 7.74 -2.15
N LYS A 36 7.94 9.03 -1.89
CA LYS A 36 6.77 9.41 -1.07
C LYS A 36 5.45 8.89 -1.64
N ARG A 37 5.26 8.92 -2.97
CA ARG A 37 4.07 8.32 -3.60
C ARG A 37 4.00 6.82 -3.38
N GLN A 38 5.11 6.10 -3.57
CA GLN A 38 5.16 4.65 -3.34
C GLN A 38 4.84 4.30 -1.88
N ILE A 39 5.41 5.04 -0.92
CA ILE A 39 5.09 4.87 0.50
C ILE A 39 3.60 5.05 0.74
N ASN A 40 2.98 6.09 0.15
CA ASN A 40 1.55 6.34 0.35
C ASN A 40 0.66 5.23 -0.23
N VAL A 41 1.04 4.67 -1.39
CA VAL A 41 0.34 3.52 -1.98
C VAL A 41 0.44 2.30 -1.07
N LEU A 42 1.65 1.93 -0.66
CA LEU A 42 1.89 0.80 0.25
C LEU A 42 1.18 0.98 1.59
N THR A 43 1.12 2.21 2.11
CA THR A 43 0.41 2.52 3.36
C THR A 43 -1.09 2.29 3.21
N ARG A 44 -1.68 2.67 2.07
CA ARG A 44 -3.10 2.42 1.78
C ARG A 44 -3.40 0.93 1.62
N GLU A 45 -2.55 0.20 0.89
CA GLU A 45 -2.69 -1.26 0.76
C GLU A 45 -2.60 -1.94 2.12
N ARG A 46 -1.62 -1.55 2.96
CA ARG A 46 -1.50 -2.07 4.32
C ARG A 46 -2.77 -1.82 5.14
N ALA A 47 -3.32 -0.61 5.08
CA ALA A 47 -4.56 -0.28 5.80
C ALA A 47 -5.73 -1.15 5.31
N TYR A 48 -5.89 -1.27 4.00
CA TYR A 48 -6.93 -2.09 3.38
C TYR A 48 -6.83 -3.58 3.79
N TYR A 49 -5.65 -4.18 3.69
CA TYR A 49 -5.47 -5.57 4.09
C TYR A 49 -5.61 -5.77 5.60
N SER A 50 -5.18 -4.81 6.42
CA SER A 50 -5.37 -4.88 7.87
C SER A 50 -6.85 -4.91 8.24
N GLU A 51 -7.67 -4.06 7.62
CA GLU A 51 -9.12 -4.05 7.83
C GLU A 51 -9.77 -5.34 7.36
N LYS A 52 -9.34 -5.86 6.20
CA LYS A 52 -9.85 -7.12 5.68
C LYS A 52 -9.51 -8.31 6.59
N ILE A 53 -8.30 -8.36 7.14
CA ILE A 53 -7.89 -9.39 8.10
C ILE A 53 -8.73 -9.31 9.38
N GLU A 54 -9.04 -8.11 9.86
CA GLU A 54 -9.90 -7.93 11.04
C GLU A 54 -11.31 -8.48 10.78
N GLN A 55 -11.89 -8.16 9.62
CA GLN A 55 -13.19 -8.69 9.21
C GLN A 55 -13.16 -10.22 9.05
N ASP A 56 -12.15 -10.75 8.37
CA ASP A 56 -12.00 -12.19 8.13
C ASP A 56 -11.76 -12.94 9.46
N SER A 57 -10.97 -12.38 10.38
CA SER A 57 -10.74 -12.99 11.70
C SER A 57 -12.01 -13.01 12.56
N ALA A 58 -12.84 -11.96 12.51
CA ALA A 58 -14.13 -11.95 13.16
C ALA A 58 -15.10 -12.98 12.56
N LEU A 59 -15.05 -13.18 11.24
CA LEU A 59 -15.83 -14.22 10.55
C LEU A 59 -15.34 -15.63 10.92
N LEU A 60 -14.03 -15.85 10.97
CA LEU A 60 -13.42 -17.12 11.40
C LEU A 60 -13.79 -17.48 12.85
N GLU A 61 -13.83 -16.50 13.75
CA GLU A 61 -14.26 -16.72 15.13
C GLU A 61 -15.74 -17.13 15.20
N ARG A 62 -16.59 -16.56 14.35
CA ARG A 62 -18.01 -16.96 14.23
C ARG A 62 -18.18 -18.35 13.62
N LEU A 63 -17.38 -18.70 12.62
CA LEU A 63 -17.36 -20.04 12.01
C LEU A 63 -16.80 -21.13 12.95
N ARG A 64 -16.23 -20.75 14.10
CA ARG A 64 -15.79 -21.70 15.13
C ARG A 64 -16.96 -22.34 15.88
N TYR A 65 -18.17 -21.81 15.73
CA TYR A 65 -19.40 -22.38 16.26
C TYR A 65 -20.08 -23.22 15.18
N ASP A 66 -20.34 -24.50 15.48
CA ASP A 66 -20.84 -25.49 14.50
C ASP A 66 -22.14 -25.07 13.82
N ASP A 67 -23.06 -24.42 14.54
CA ASP A 67 -24.35 -23.98 13.98
C ASP A 67 -24.17 -22.92 12.87
N PHE A 68 -23.26 -21.96 13.07
CA PHE A 68 -22.99 -20.89 12.11
C PHE A 68 -22.14 -21.39 10.93
N LEU A 69 -21.26 -22.37 11.17
CA LEU A 69 -20.50 -23.04 10.13
C LEU A 69 -21.42 -23.81 9.17
N GLU A 70 -22.40 -24.52 9.71
CA GLU A 70 -23.38 -25.27 8.93
C GLU A 70 -24.27 -24.33 8.11
N GLU A 71 -24.76 -23.24 8.71
CA GLU A 71 -25.52 -22.20 8.01
C GLU A 71 -24.71 -21.59 6.84
N TYR A 72 -23.47 -21.18 7.09
CA TYR A 72 -22.58 -20.63 6.07
C TYR A 72 -22.29 -21.62 4.94
N ALA A 73 -22.07 -22.91 5.26
CA ALA A 73 -21.84 -23.96 4.28
C ALA A 73 -23.08 -24.27 3.42
N ARG A 74 -24.28 -24.18 4.01
CA ARG A 74 -25.55 -24.34 3.28
C ARG A 74 -25.83 -23.15 2.37
N GLU A 75 -25.61 -21.91 2.82
CA GLU A 75 -25.87 -20.72 2.01
C GLU A 75 -24.85 -20.51 0.89
N ASN A 76 -23.56 -20.63 1.18
CA ASN A 76 -22.50 -20.26 0.22
C ASN A 76 -22.05 -21.43 -0.67
N TYR A 77 -22.17 -22.65 -0.17
CA TYR A 77 -21.67 -23.85 -0.85
C TYR A 77 -22.74 -24.92 -1.10
N HIS A 78 -23.99 -24.68 -0.66
CA HIS A 78 -25.12 -25.60 -0.81
C HIS A 78 -24.81 -27.02 -0.29
N MET A 79 -23.98 -27.13 0.74
CA MET A 79 -23.61 -28.41 1.35
C MET A 79 -24.79 -29.01 2.13
N GLN A 80 -24.86 -30.34 2.18
CA GLN A 80 -25.87 -31.09 2.91
C GLN A 80 -25.18 -32.15 3.78
N ARG A 81 -25.81 -32.55 4.90
CA ARG A 81 -25.29 -33.67 5.69
C ARG A 81 -25.42 -34.97 4.89
N ARG A 82 -24.51 -35.92 5.14
CA ARG A 82 -24.41 -37.18 4.38
C ARG A 82 -25.68 -38.04 4.46
N ASP A 83 -26.46 -37.88 5.51
CA ASP A 83 -27.68 -38.60 5.85
C ASP A 83 -28.95 -37.75 5.73
N GLU A 84 -28.86 -36.56 5.14
CA GLU A 84 -29.98 -35.63 5.01
C GLU A 84 -30.55 -35.64 3.58
N HIS A 85 -31.88 -35.78 3.48
CA HIS A 85 -32.60 -35.73 2.23
C HIS A 85 -33.40 -34.43 2.13
N VAL A 86 -32.93 -33.49 1.31
CA VAL A 86 -33.58 -32.19 1.08
C VAL A 86 -34.52 -32.28 -0.13
N TYR A 87 -35.79 -31.95 0.07
CA TYR A 87 -36.80 -31.92 -1.00
C TYR A 87 -37.16 -30.47 -1.35
N ILE A 88 -36.97 -30.08 -2.62
CA ILE A 88 -37.43 -28.78 -3.12
C ILE A 88 -38.84 -28.97 -3.68
N ILE A 89 -39.85 -28.53 -2.94
CA ILE A 89 -41.23 -28.50 -3.41
C ILE A 89 -41.43 -27.19 -4.18
N ARG A 90 -41.75 -27.28 -5.47
CA ARG A 90 -42.22 -26.13 -6.24
C ARG A 90 -43.74 -26.04 -6.08
N GLU A 91 -44.25 -24.85 -5.80
CA GLU A 91 -45.68 -24.53 -5.93
C GLU A 91 -46.17 -24.73 -7.36
#